data_AF-A0A438GDU3-F1
#
_entry.id   AF-A0A438GDU3-F1
#
_cell.length_a   1.000
_cell.length_b   1.000
_cell.length_c   1.000
_cell.angle_alpha   90.00
_cell.angle_beta   90.00
_cell.angle_gamma   90.00
#
_symmetry.space_group_name_H-M   'P 1'
#
loop_
_entity.id
_entity.type
_entity.pdbx_description
1 polymer ?
#
loop_
_entity_poly.entity_id
_entity_poly.type
_entity_poly.pdbx_seq_one_letter_code
_entity_poly.pdbx_strand_id
1 'polypeptide(L)'
;MWIILQRPADHRVDATSGVGADAHSIVIITQIHEINGQRDDLKKFKCHIDQVSIQLVRHYRQFYDSLLSLHFTLNDIDGAAGLVLDMCRCRDSLSIRKDRNESYKTCLGPIGSYHLREGLKIQIVPELLQKDSVFKMDSKQELVLFSNGKYVLSNKALVKLIIAYKGDGRIGELSRLMLSLQKELGTLEGGGLISDVIDACIQLGWLETAHDILDDMELAGAPIGSSTYMSLLTAYYKGKMAREAKALLKQMRKAGFVVDLSDEMVMTTCLLGVVDKNRMHTRTSTSIGNLGLAESLVREMKKQEKAILPVVVTLRVMEVIGHMKEQNMYCDKWMYKSEFLKFHKDLYRNLKASNTRTEAQSKRLEYVEAFRKWAGID
;
A
#
# COMPACT_ATOMS: atom_id res chain seq x y z
N MET A 1 3.47 -24.24 2.80
CA MET A 1 3.83 -24.38 1.37
C MET A 1 5.34 -24.17 1.10
N TRP A 2 6.21 -24.32 2.10
CA TRP A 2 7.66 -24.48 1.91
C TRP A 2 8.06 -25.94 1.62
N ILE A 3 7.06 -26.82 1.45
CA ILE A 3 7.21 -28.28 1.51
C ILE A 3 7.50 -28.90 0.12
N ILE A 4 7.35 -28.17 -0.98
CA ILE A 4 7.34 -28.83 -2.32
C ILE A 4 8.67 -28.75 -3.09
N LEU A 5 9.71 -28.08 -2.59
CA LEU A 5 10.99 -27.93 -3.33
C LEU A 5 12.24 -28.55 -2.68
N GLN A 6 12.09 -29.41 -1.67
CA GLN A 6 13.21 -30.26 -1.23
C GLN A 6 13.03 -31.67 -1.80
N ARG A 7 13.68 -31.93 -2.95
CA ARG A 7 13.92 -33.31 -3.39
C ARG A 7 14.94 -33.97 -2.45
N PRO A 8 14.83 -35.30 -2.22
CA PRO A 8 15.81 -36.04 -1.45
C PRO A 8 17.18 -35.96 -2.12
N ALA A 9 18.21 -35.88 -1.29
CA ALA A 9 19.60 -35.76 -1.66
C ALA A 9 20.08 -37.02 -2.40
N ASP A 10 19.90 -37.07 -3.71
CA ASP A 10 20.75 -37.88 -4.58
C ASP A 10 20.74 -37.34 -6.01
N HIS A 11 21.94 -37.35 -6.60
CA HIS A 11 22.36 -36.76 -7.87
C HIS A 11 22.88 -35.32 -7.80
N ARG A 12 24.21 -35.23 -7.84
CA ARG A 12 25.00 -34.05 -8.22
C ARG A 12 24.51 -33.55 -9.57
N VAL A 13 23.70 -32.49 -9.55
CA VAL A 13 23.47 -31.63 -10.70
C VAL A 13 24.34 -30.41 -10.48
N ASP A 14 25.19 -30.11 -11.46
CA ASP A 14 26.13 -28.99 -11.42
C ASP A 14 25.42 -27.69 -11.01
N ALA A 15 25.95 -27.02 -9.98
CA ALA A 15 25.39 -25.82 -9.35
C ALA A 15 25.42 -24.55 -10.25
N THR A 16 25.68 -24.72 -11.54
CA THR A 16 25.85 -23.64 -12.54
C THR A 16 24.66 -23.49 -13.49
N SER A 17 23.77 -24.47 -13.59
CA SER A 17 22.54 -24.37 -14.37
C SER A 17 21.36 -23.96 -13.47
N GLY A 18 21.11 -22.65 -13.36
CA GLY A 18 19.92 -22.14 -12.67
C GLY A 18 18.63 -22.63 -13.34
N VAL A 19 17.60 -22.93 -12.55
CA VAL A 19 16.27 -23.20 -13.10
C VAL A 19 15.69 -21.88 -13.61
N GLY A 20 15.36 -21.82 -14.91
CA GLY A 20 14.72 -20.68 -15.54
C GLY A 20 13.32 -20.44 -14.95
N ALA A 21 13.11 -19.30 -14.32
CA ALA A 21 11.84 -18.86 -13.77
C ALA A 21 11.14 -17.88 -14.71
N ASP A 22 9.93 -18.23 -15.10
CA ASP A 22 9.01 -17.35 -15.81
C ASP A 22 8.30 -16.38 -14.85
N ALA A 23 7.45 -15.48 -15.37
CA ALA A 23 6.70 -14.53 -14.56
C ALA A 23 5.81 -15.22 -13.50
N HIS A 24 5.26 -16.41 -13.78
CA HIS A 24 4.44 -17.14 -12.82
C HIS A 24 5.26 -17.68 -11.64
N SER A 25 6.46 -18.17 -11.92
CA SER A 25 7.42 -18.59 -10.90
C SER A 25 7.73 -17.43 -9.95
N ILE A 26 7.89 -16.23 -10.49
CA ILE A 26 8.13 -15.01 -9.70
C ILE A 26 6.90 -14.65 -8.87
N VAL A 27 5.70 -14.76 -9.43
CA VAL A 27 4.46 -14.53 -8.68
C VAL A 27 4.32 -15.50 -7.50
N ILE A 28 4.62 -16.79 -7.68
CA ILE A 28 4.59 -17.78 -6.60
C ILE A 28 5.65 -17.46 -5.54
N ILE A 29 6.89 -17.16 -5.95
CA ILE A 29 7.97 -16.75 -5.04
C ILE A 29 7.56 -15.52 -4.24
N THR A 30 6.91 -14.56 -4.88
CA THR A 30 6.45 -13.33 -4.26
C THR A 30 5.47 -13.61 -3.13
N GLN A 31 4.47 -14.46 -3.36
CA GLN A 31 3.51 -14.81 -2.31
C GLN A 31 4.15 -15.55 -1.15
N ILE A 32 5.13 -16.41 -1.42
CA ILE A 32 5.88 -17.10 -0.35
C ILE A 32 6.61 -16.07 0.52
N HIS A 33 7.27 -15.09 -0.10
CA HIS A 33 7.93 -14.01 0.62
C HIS A 33 6.95 -13.10 1.36
N GLU A 34 5.77 -12.84 0.79
CA GLU A 34 4.69 -12.08 1.44
C GLU A 34 4.20 -12.77 2.71
N ILE A 35 3.91 -14.07 2.63
CA ILE A 35 3.46 -14.88 3.78
C ILE A 35 4.51 -14.87 4.90
N ASN A 36 5.80 -14.81 4.54
CA ASN A 36 6.90 -14.82 5.49
C ASN A 36 7.34 -13.42 5.98
N GLY A 37 6.75 -12.33 5.47
CA GLY A 37 7.20 -10.99 5.82
C GLY A 37 8.58 -10.60 5.23
N GLN A 38 9.10 -11.33 4.26
CA GLN A 38 10.46 -11.19 3.73
C GLN A 38 10.57 -10.06 2.68
N ARG A 39 10.30 -8.82 3.10
CA ARG A 39 10.30 -7.63 2.22
C ARG A 39 11.64 -7.42 1.52
N ASP A 40 12.75 -7.49 2.24
CA ASP A 40 14.05 -7.09 1.70
C ASP A 40 14.61 -8.12 0.71
N ASP A 41 14.27 -9.40 0.88
CA ASP A 41 14.53 -10.43 -0.12
C ASP A 41 13.66 -10.23 -1.36
N LEU A 42 12.38 -9.89 -1.18
CA LEU A 42 11.49 -9.61 -2.30
C LEU A 42 11.95 -8.39 -3.12
N LYS A 43 12.47 -7.35 -2.47
CA LYS A 43 13.04 -6.15 -3.13
C LYS A 43 14.18 -6.49 -4.10
N LYS A 44 14.96 -7.56 -3.85
CA LYS A 44 16.09 -7.95 -4.73
C LYS A 44 15.61 -8.25 -6.16
N PHE A 45 14.39 -8.75 -6.31
CA PHE A 45 13.80 -9.05 -7.60
C PHE A 45 13.31 -7.81 -8.36
N LYS A 46 13.06 -6.68 -7.67
CA LYS A 46 12.46 -5.47 -8.25
C LYS A 46 13.25 -4.93 -9.43
N CYS A 47 14.58 -4.78 -9.29
CA CYS A 47 15.41 -4.18 -10.33
C CYS A 47 15.39 -4.95 -11.66
N HIS A 48 15.12 -6.25 -11.61
CA HIS A 48 15.00 -7.10 -12.80
C HIS A 48 13.60 -7.01 -13.41
N ILE A 49 12.57 -6.95 -12.56
CA ILE A 49 11.17 -6.78 -12.98
C ILE A 49 10.98 -5.41 -13.65
N ASP A 50 11.63 -4.37 -13.13
CA ASP A 50 11.64 -3.02 -13.72
C ASP A 50 12.24 -2.99 -15.14
N GLN A 51 13.05 -3.99 -15.53
CA GLN A 51 13.70 -4.06 -16.85
C GLN A 51 12.91 -4.87 -17.87
N VAL A 52 11.77 -5.45 -17.47
CA VAL A 52 10.98 -6.32 -18.32
C VAL A 52 10.24 -5.53 -19.40
N SER A 53 10.12 -6.12 -20.59
CA SER A 53 9.33 -5.57 -21.71
C SER A 53 7.91 -5.19 -21.29
N ILE A 54 7.40 -4.07 -21.80
CA ILE A 54 6.02 -3.57 -21.59
C ILE A 54 4.95 -4.65 -21.79
N GLN A 55 5.17 -5.58 -22.73
CA GLN A 55 4.24 -6.67 -23.01
C GLN A 55 4.06 -7.63 -21.82
N LEU A 56 5.06 -7.71 -20.96
CA LEU A 56 5.13 -8.64 -19.83
C LEU A 56 4.84 -7.97 -18.47
N VAL A 57 4.87 -6.63 -18.39
CA VAL A 57 4.65 -5.83 -17.16
C VAL A 57 3.34 -6.21 -16.45
N ARG A 58 2.26 -6.47 -17.20
CA ARG A 58 0.98 -6.89 -16.62
C ARG A 58 1.07 -8.15 -15.75
N HIS A 59 1.99 -9.07 -16.06
CA HIS A 59 2.17 -10.33 -15.33
C HIS A 59 2.86 -10.14 -13.98
N TYR A 60 3.55 -9.00 -13.78
CA TYR A 60 4.22 -8.64 -12.54
C TYR A 60 3.37 -7.77 -11.60
N ARG A 61 2.12 -7.48 -11.95
CA ARG A 61 1.19 -6.74 -11.08
C ARG A 61 1.13 -7.34 -9.67
N GLN A 62 1.07 -8.66 -9.56
CA GLN A 62 1.02 -9.36 -8.27
C GLN A 62 2.30 -9.16 -7.44
N PHE A 63 3.47 -9.10 -8.09
CA PHE A 63 4.73 -8.85 -7.40
C PHE A 63 4.66 -7.52 -6.63
N TYR A 64 4.20 -6.49 -7.34
CA TYR A 64 4.02 -5.16 -6.77
C TYR A 64 2.93 -5.10 -5.71
N ASP A 65 1.82 -5.82 -5.90
CA ASP A 65 0.74 -5.93 -4.93
C ASP A 65 1.25 -6.46 -3.58
N SER A 66 1.99 -7.57 -3.61
CA SER A 66 2.58 -8.21 -2.43
C SER A 66 3.70 -7.37 -1.80
N LEU A 67 4.56 -6.75 -2.61
CA LEU A 67 5.63 -5.90 -2.09
C LEU A 67 5.06 -4.66 -1.38
N LEU A 68 4.03 -4.02 -1.96
CA LEU A 68 3.33 -2.90 -1.35
C LEU A 68 2.56 -3.32 -0.08
N SER A 69 1.95 -4.51 -0.10
CA SER A 69 1.32 -5.14 1.08
C SER A 69 2.32 -5.31 2.24
N LEU A 70 3.55 -5.75 1.95
CA LEU A 70 4.61 -5.88 2.94
C LEU A 70 5.05 -4.52 3.51
N HIS A 71 5.20 -3.49 2.68
CA HIS A 71 5.51 -2.14 3.15
C HIS A 71 4.46 -1.62 4.14
N PHE A 72 3.17 -1.80 3.83
CA PHE A 72 2.10 -1.42 4.76
C PHE A 72 2.09 -2.26 6.04
N THR A 73 2.30 -3.57 5.95
CA THR A 73 2.36 -4.47 7.11
C THR A 73 3.50 -4.10 8.07
N LEU A 74 4.61 -3.62 7.51
CA LEU A 74 5.80 -3.19 8.27
C LEU A 74 5.74 -1.72 8.70
N ASN A 75 4.65 -1.02 8.44
CA ASN A 75 4.49 0.42 8.65
C ASN A 75 5.62 1.27 8.01
N ASP A 76 6.19 0.78 6.91
CA ASP A 76 7.23 1.47 6.14
C ASP A 76 6.57 2.34 5.06
N ILE A 77 6.04 3.48 5.50
CA ILE A 77 5.25 4.40 4.68
C ILE A 77 6.12 5.03 3.60
N ASP A 78 7.36 5.40 3.91
CA ASP A 78 8.28 6.03 2.95
C ASP A 78 8.70 5.01 1.88
N GLY A 79 8.97 3.77 2.27
CA GLY A 79 9.20 2.69 1.34
C GLY A 79 7.98 2.38 0.47
N ALA A 80 6.77 2.44 1.03
CA ALA A 80 5.53 2.29 0.26
C ALA A 80 5.38 3.41 -0.78
N ALA A 81 5.55 4.67 -0.35
CA ALA A 81 5.46 5.85 -1.21
C ALA A 81 6.51 5.84 -2.33
N GLY A 82 7.76 5.48 -2.00
CA GLY A 82 8.83 5.31 -2.97
C GLY A 82 8.50 4.22 -4.00
N LEU A 83 8.03 3.06 -3.55
CA LEU A 83 7.61 1.98 -4.44
C LEU A 83 6.48 2.42 -5.37
N VAL A 84 5.50 3.16 -4.85
CA VAL A 84 4.38 3.71 -5.62
C VAL A 84 4.85 4.62 -6.75
N LEU A 85 5.75 5.55 -6.44
CA LEU A 85 6.31 6.45 -7.46
C LEU A 85 7.14 5.68 -8.49
N ASP A 86 7.96 4.73 -8.05
CA ASP A 86 8.76 3.88 -8.94
C ASP A 86 7.87 3.10 -9.93
N MET A 87 6.78 2.50 -9.44
CA MET A 87 5.83 1.76 -10.27
C MET A 87 5.17 2.64 -11.33
N CYS A 88 4.78 3.88 -10.96
CA CYS A 88 4.15 4.81 -11.90
C CYS A 88 5.16 5.40 -12.92
N ARG A 89 6.43 5.56 -12.53
CA ARG A 89 7.53 6.11 -13.35
C ARG A 89 8.13 5.16 -14.37
N CYS A 90 7.94 3.84 -14.22
CA CYS A 90 8.63 2.79 -14.98
C CYS A 90 8.43 2.83 -16.52
N ARG A 91 7.76 3.87 -17.04
CA ARG A 91 7.55 4.13 -18.47
C ARG A 91 8.74 4.81 -19.16
N ASP A 92 9.46 5.70 -18.48
CA ASP A 92 10.42 6.59 -19.17
C ASP A 92 11.80 5.94 -19.43
N SER A 93 12.14 4.88 -18.69
CA SER A 93 13.43 4.18 -18.81
C SER A 93 13.47 3.15 -19.96
N LEU A 94 12.32 2.63 -20.39
CA LEU A 94 12.22 1.57 -21.41
C LEU A 94 12.19 2.11 -22.85
N SER A 95 11.83 3.37 -23.07
CA SER A 95 11.84 4.00 -24.41
C SER A 95 13.27 4.33 -24.88
N ILE A 96 14.18 4.60 -23.95
CA ILE A 96 15.58 5.00 -24.22
C ILE A 96 16.48 3.77 -24.48
N ARG A 97 16.07 2.57 -24.04
CA ARG A 97 16.92 1.37 -24.02
C ARG A 97 16.78 0.47 -25.26
N LYS A 98 16.17 0.96 -26.36
CA LYS A 98 16.07 0.21 -27.62
C LYS A 98 17.40 0.08 -28.38
N ASP A 99 18.43 0.86 -28.03
CA ASP A 99 19.66 0.96 -28.82
C ASP A 99 20.93 0.39 -28.17
N ARG A 100 20.82 -0.40 -27.09
CA ARG A 100 21.99 -1.11 -26.56
C ARG A 100 21.73 -2.60 -26.47
N ASN A 101 22.55 -3.35 -27.21
CA ASN A 101 22.90 -4.76 -27.01
C ASN A 101 23.44 -4.99 -25.57
N GLU A 102 22.63 -4.76 -24.55
CA GLU A 102 22.92 -5.15 -23.18
C GLU A 102 22.18 -6.45 -22.92
N SER A 103 22.94 -7.54 -22.86
CA SER A 103 22.49 -8.85 -22.39
C SER A 103 21.61 -8.72 -21.15
N TYR A 104 20.37 -9.22 -21.22
CA TYR A 104 19.46 -9.29 -20.08
C TYR A 104 20.18 -9.90 -18.87
N LYS A 105 20.39 -9.09 -17.82
CA LYS A 105 21.16 -9.51 -16.65
C LYS A 105 20.29 -10.46 -15.83
N THR A 106 20.62 -11.74 -15.89
CA THR A 106 19.88 -12.80 -15.21
C THR A 106 19.98 -12.65 -13.69
N CYS A 107 18.82 -12.61 -13.00
CA CYS A 107 18.77 -12.54 -11.55
C CYS A 107 19.00 -13.92 -10.97
N LEU A 108 19.95 -14.05 -10.04
CA LEU A 108 20.10 -15.24 -9.21
C LEU A 108 19.44 -14.98 -7.85
N GLY A 109 18.26 -15.54 -7.63
CA GLY A 109 17.60 -15.51 -6.31
C GLY A 109 17.90 -16.78 -5.52
N PRO A 110 18.25 -16.73 -4.22
CA PRO A 110 18.38 -17.94 -3.42
C PRO A 110 17.03 -18.67 -3.33
N ILE A 111 17.04 -19.97 -3.57
CA ILE A 111 15.95 -20.90 -3.29
C ILE A 111 16.24 -21.47 -1.90
N GLY A 112 15.48 -21.02 -0.90
CA GLY A 112 15.62 -21.48 0.48
C GLY A 112 16.09 -20.40 1.46
N SER A 113 16.37 -20.80 2.70
CA SER A 113 16.85 -19.89 3.76
C SER A 113 18.20 -19.26 3.40
N TYR A 114 18.37 -17.97 3.70
CA TYR A 114 19.63 -17.23 3.52
C TYR A 114 20.75 -17.71 4.46
N HIS A 115 20.44 -18.61 5.41
CA HIS A 115 21.41 -19.26 6.28
C HIS A 115 22.05 -20.51 5.65
N LEU A 116 21.61 -20.93 4.47
CA LEU A 116 22.21 -22.05 3.74
C LEU A 116 23.49 -21.58 3.05
N ARG A 117 24.63 -22.17 3.43
CA ARG A 117 25.96 -21.89 2.82
C ARG A 117 26.00 -22.17 1.31
N GLU A 118 25.21 -23.14 0.83
CA GLU A 118 25.10 -23.52 -0.59
C GLU A 118 23.61 -23.70 -0.97
N GLY A 119 22.87 -22.59 -1.05
CA GLY A 119 21.49 -22.60 -1.54
C GLY A 119 21.41 -22.70 -3.07
N LEU A 120 20.43 -23.44 -3.59
CA LEU A 120 20.09 -23.44 -5.02
C LEU A 120 19.74 -22.00 -5.45
N LYS A 121 20.08 -21.61 -6.68
CA LYS A 121 19.76 -20.26 -7.19
C LYS A 121 18.77 -20.38 -8.35
N ILE A 122 17.69 -19.60 -8.29
CA ILE A 122 16.73 -19.50 -9.39
C ILE A 122 17.19 -18.40 -10.34
N GLN A 123 17.14 -18.69 -11.64
CA GLN A 123 17.49 -17.74 -12.68
C GLN A 123 16.21 -17.16 -13.26
N ILE A 124 15.93 -15.87 -13.04
CA ILE A 124 14.75 -15.24 -13.65
C ILE A 124 15.02 -14.97 -15.12
N VAL A 125 14.17 -15.52 -15.98
CA VAL A 125 14.22 -15.34 -17.43
C VAL A 125 12.82 -14.89 -17.90
N PRO A 126 12.57 -13.57 -17.93
CA PRO A 126 11.26 -13.01 -18.27
C PRO A 126 10.73 -13.48 -19.63
N GLU A 127 11.62 -13.81 -20.56
CA GLU A 127 11.34 -14.23 -21.93
C GLU A 127 10.76 -15.65 -22.04
N LEU A 128 10.83 -16.46 -20.98
CA LEU A 128 10.26 -17.82 -20.96
C LEU A 128 8.73 -17.85 -20.87
N LEU A 129 8.10 -16.72 -20.55
CA LEU A 129 6.64 -16.64 -20.49
C LEU A 129 6.04 -16.66 -21.91
N GLN A 130 5.28 -17.69 -22.23
CA GLN A 130 4.50 -17.70 -23.47
C GLN A 130 3.48 -16.55 -23.46
N LYS A 131 3.39 -15.78 -24.56
CA LYS A 131 2.56 -14.56 -24.67
C LYS A 131 1.08 -14.75 -24.30
N ASP A 132 0.60 -15.99 -24.37
CA ASP A 132 -0.80 -16.36 -24.14
C ASP A 132 -1.04 -17.01 -22.76
N SER A 133 -0.05 -17.03 -21.87
CA SER A 133 -0.20 -17.68 -20.58
C SER A 133 -1.06 -16.83 -19.63
N VAL A 134 -2.27 -17.31 -19.32
CA VAL A 134 -3.18 -16.68 -18.37
C VAL A 134 -3.08 -17.42 -17.03
N PHE A 135 -2.09 -17.08 -16.20
CA PHE A 135 -2.13 -17.45 -14.79
C PHE A 135 -2.84 -16.34 -14.04
N LYS A 136 -4.05 -16.64 -13.59
CA LYS A 136 -4.84 -15.75 -12.76
C LYS A 136 -4.84 -16.33 -11.35
N MET A 137 -4.08 -15.72 -10.46
CA MET A 137 -4.08 -16.05 -9.05
C MET A 137 -4.73 -14.91 -8.29
N ASP A 138 -5.74 -15.22 -7.47
CA ASP A 138 -6.51 -14.20 -6.77
C ASP A 138 -5.64 -13.53 -5.69
N SER A 139 -5.12 -12.31 -5.96
CA SER A 139 -4.60 -11.45 -4.90
C SER A 139 -5.73 -11.10 -3.94
N LYS A 140 -5.57 -11.41 -2.65
CA LYS A 140 -6.54 -10.97 -1.63
C LYS A 140 -6.51 -9.46 -1.38
N GLN A 141 -5.47 -8.75 -1.81
CA GLN A 141 -5.21 -7.37 -1.41
C GLN A 141 -5.63 -6.32 -2.44
N GLU A 142 -5.45 -6.55 -3.76
CA GLU A 142 -5.84 -5.64 -4.84
C GLU A 142 -5.44 -4.17 -4.59
N LEU A 143 -4.19 -3.95 -4.19
CA LEU A 143 -3.57 -2.64 -3.95
C LEU A 143 -3.09 -1.99 -5.26
N VAL A 144 -2.60 -2.81 -6.19
CA VAL A 144 -2.11 -2.35 -7.50
C VAL A 144 -3.08 -2.81 -8.59
N LEU A 145 -3.43 -1.91 -9.50
CA LEU A 145 -4.23 -2.14 -10.70
C LEU A 145 -3.36 -1.96 -11.94
N PHE A 146 -3.79 -2.53 -13.07
CA PHE A 146 -3.14 -2.34 -14.35
C PHE A 146 -4.16 -1.80 -15.35
N SER A 147 -3.96 -0.56 -15.80
CA SER A 147 -4.85 0.17 -16.72
C SER A 147 -3.99 0.88 -17.77
N ASN A 148 -4.43 0.87 -19.03
CA ASN A 148 -3.77 1.59 -20.13
C ASN A 148 -2.26 1.33 -20.27
N GLY A 149 -1.81 0.11 -19.94
CA GLY A 149 -0.39 -0.26 -20.00
C GLY A 149 0.46 0.25 -18.83
N LYS A 150 -0.16 0.82 -17.79
CA LYS A 150 0.49 1.38 -16.60
C LYS A 150 -0.03 0.74 -15.32
N TYR A 151 0.79 0.80 -14.27
CA TYR A 151 0.33 0.53 -12.92
C TYR A 151 -0.40 1.74 -12.36
N VAL A 152 -1.56 1.50 -11.79
CA VAL A 152 -2.39 2.51 -11.11
C VAL A 152 -2.69 2.01 -9.71
N LEU A 153 -2.70 2.88 -8.72
CA LEU A 153 -3.09 2.50 -7.37
C LEU A 153 -4.59 2.25 -7.29
N SER A 154 -4.98 1.23 -6.53
CA SER A 154 -6.39 1.09 -6.15
C SER A 154 -6.75 2.09 -5.05
N ASN A 155 -8.05 2.39 -4.93
CA ASN A 155 -8.56 3.20 -3.81
C ASN A 155 -8.10 2.64 -2.47
N LYS A 156 -8.03 1.31 -2.31
CA LYS A 156 -7.59 0.67 -1.07
C LYS A 156 -6.13 0.99 -0.73
N ALA A 157 -5.24 1.04 -1.71
CA ALA A 157 -3.84 1.44 -1.49
C ALA A 157 -3.72 2.93 -1.14
N LEU A 158 -4.45 3.79 -1.87
CA LEU A 158 -4.50 5.23 -1.58
C LEU A 158 -5.01 5.50 -0.15
N VAL A 159 -6.10 4.84 0.24
CA VAL A 159 -6.66 4.90 1.61
C VAL A 159 -5.61 4.55 2.67
N LYS A 160 -4.85 3.46 2.46
CA LYS A 160 -3.81 3.05 3.41
C LYS A 160 -2.72 4.11 3.57
N LEU A 161 -2.29 4.73 2.47
CA LEU A 161 -1.32 5.84 2.51
C LEU A 161 -1.88 7.06 3.26
N ILE A 162 -3.11 7.47 2.93
CA ILE A 162 -3.75 8.64 3.56
C ILE A 162 -3.88 8.44 5.08
N ILE A 163 -4.38 7.28 5.50
CA ILE A 163 -4.50 6.95 6.93
C ILE A 163 -3.13 6.97 7.62
N ALA A 164 -2.12 6.39 6.99
CA ALA A 164 -0.79 6.27 7.58
C ALA A 164 -0.09 7.64 7.72
N TYR A 165 -0.04 8.44 6.65
CA TYR A 165 0.53 9.79 6.72
C TYR A 165 -0.22 10.70 7.70
N LYS A 166 -1.55 10.60 7.75
CA LYS A 166 -2.36 11.35 8.72
C LYS A 166 -2.10 10.90 10.15
N GLY A 167 -1.99 9.60 10.39
CA GLY A 167 -1.66 9.04 11.70
C GLY A 167 -0.31 9.53 12.22
N ASP A 168 0.65 9.73 11.33
CA ASP A 168 1.98 10.26 11.64
C ASP A 168 2.04 11.80 11.69
N GLY A 169 0.95 12.51 11.35
CA GLY A 169 0.93 13.98 11.26
C GLY A 169 1.74 14.56 10.09
N ARG A 170 2.11 13.73 9.10
CA ARG A 170 2.98 14.09 7.96
C ARG A 170 2.18 14.51 6.73
N ILE A 171 1.26 15.47 6.88
CA ILE A 171 0.35 15.89 5.81
C ILE A 171 1.11 16.54 4.63
N GLY A 172 2.15 17.33 4.88
CA GLY A 172 2.97 17.92 3.81
C GLY A 172 3.71 16.89 2.94
N GLU A 173 4.03 15.70 3.48
CA GLU A 173 4.58 14.60 2.69
C GLU A 173 3.51 13.91 1.85
N LEU A 174 2.30 13.72 2.42
CA LEU A 174 1.14 13.22 1.68
C LEU A 174 0.82 14.12 0.49
N SER A 175 0.76 15.43 0.70
CA SER A 175 0.57 16.46 -0.32
C SER A 175 1.58 16.32 -1.46
N ARG A 176 2.88 16.23 -1.14
CA ARG A 176 3.95 16.05 -2.13
C ARG A 176 3.84 14.73 -2.90
N LEU A 177 3.45 13.65 -2.22
CA LEU A 177 3.24 12.34 -2.84
C LEU A 177 2.07 12.40 -3.84
N MET A 178 0.94 13.00 -3.46
CA MET A 178 -0.24 13.12 -4.32
C MET A 178 0.04 13.98 -5.56
N LEU A 179 0.78 15.09 -5.39
CA LEU A 179 1.25 15.90 -6.52
C LEU A 179 2.15 15.11 -7.47
N SER A 180 3.07 14.33 -6.91
CA SER A 180 3.98 13.50 -7.71
C SER A 180 3.19 12.43 -8.47
N LEU A 181 2.27 11.73 -7.80
CA LEU A 181 1.41 10.73 -8.43
C LEU A 181 0.53 11.31 -9.55
N GLN A 182 -0.09 12.47 -9.32
CA GLN A 182 -0.91 13.12 -10.33
C GLN A 182 -0.11 13.50 -11.59
N LYS A 183 1.16 13.90 -11.43
CA LYS A 183 2.06 14.17 -12.56
C LYS A 183 2.36 12.90 -13.38
N GLU A 184 2.63 11.78 -12.71
CA GLU A 184 2.99 10.50 -13.38
C GLU A 184 1.79 9.81 -14.07
N LEU A 185 0.58 9.93 -13.50
CA LEU A 185 -0.64 9.33 -14.04
C LEU A 185 -1.20 10.10 -15.25
N GLY A 186 -0.85 11.39 -15.41
CA GLY A 186 -1.31 12.24 -16.51
C GLY A 186 -2.77 12.70 -16.36
N THR A 187 -3.26 13.47 -17.33
CA THR A 187 -4.56 14.17 -17.25
C THR A 187 -5.80 13.27 -17.28
N LEU A 188 -5.70 12.05 -17.83
CA LEU A 188 -6.85 11.14 -17.98
C LEU A 188 -7.13 10.31 -16.71
N GLU A 189 -6.08 9.85 -16.01
CA GLU A 189 -6.21 9.01 -14.81
C GLU A 189 -5.89 9.77 -13.51
N GLY A 190 -5.13 10.87 -13.57
CA GLY A 190 -4.75 11.68 -12.40
C GLY A 190 -5.55 12.98 -12.23
N GLY A 191 -6.46 13.31 -13.16
CA GLY A 191 -7.11 14.63 -13.26
C GLY A 191 -7.97 15.07 -12.06
N GLY A 192 -8.25 14.17 -11.11
CA GLY A 192 -9.01 14.46 -9.90
C GLY A 192 -8.42 13.88 -8.62
N LEU A 193 -7.20 13.33 -8.63
CA LEU A 193 -6.66 12.60 -7.46
C LEU A 193 -6.64 13.48 -6.20
N ILE A 194 -6.09 14.69 -6.32
CA ILE A 194 -6.01 15.66 -5.22
C ILE A 194 -7.43 16.06 -4.74
N SER A 195 -8.34 16.37 -5.67
CA SER A 195 -9.71 16.76 -5.32
C SER A 195 -10.45 15.63 -4.63
N ASP A 196 -10.25 14.39 -5.07
CA ASP A 196 -10.90 13.21 -4.50
C ASP A 196 -10.41 12.93 -3.08
N VAL A 197 -9.11 13.14 -2.81
CA VAL A 197 -8.53 13.03 -1.47
C VAL A 197 -9.08 14.12 -0.54
N ILE A 198 -9.17 15.36 -1.01
CA ILE A 198 -9.74 16.48 -0.25
C ILE A 198 -11.22 16.22 0.05
N ASP A 199 -12.01 15.85 -0.96
CA ASP A 199 -13.43 15.52 -0.80
C ASP A 199 -13.63 14.35 0.18
N ALA A 200 -12.77 13.33 0.14
CA ALA A 200 -12.82 12.22 1.08
C ALA A 200 -12.49 12.65 2.52
N CYS A 201 -11.50 13.54 2.70
CA CYS A 201 -11.20 14.13 4.01
C CYS A 201 -12.38 14.94 4.54
N ILE A 202 -13.07 15.71 3.69
CA ILE A 202 -14.27 16.47 4.04
C ILE A 202 -15.40 15.54 4.50
N GLN A 203 -15.66 14.45 3.76
CA GLN A 203 -16.70 13.48 4.12
C GLN A 203 -16.44 12.78 5.47
N LEU A 204 -15.16 12.62 5.83
CA LEU A 204 -14.74 12.06 7.12
C LEU A 204 -14.72 13.10 8.27
N GLY A 205 -15.00 14.37 7.97
CA GLY A 205 -14.90 15.47 8.93
C GLY A 205 -13.46 15.89 9.25
N TRP A 206 -12.47 15.45 8.48
CA TRP A 206 -11.06 15.84 8.62
C TRP A 206 -10.81 17.18 7.93
N LEU A 207 -11.52 18.22 8.39
CA LEU A 207 -11.54 19.53 7.73
C LEU A 207 -10.20 20.26 7.80
N GLU A 208 -9.46 20.12 8.91
CA GLU A 208 -8.10 20.67 9.04
C GLU A 208 -7.16 20.02 8.02
N THR A 209 -7.12 18.68 7.97
CA THR A 209 -6.31 17.95 6.97
C THR A 209 -6.69 18.30 5.54
N ALA A 210 -7.98 18.49 5.24
CA ALA A 210 -8.44 18.91 3.92
C ALA A 210 -7.92 20.31 3.54
N HIS A 211 -7.88 21.24 4.50
CA HIS A 211 -7.36 22.59 4.30
C HIS A 211 -5.84 22.61 4.17
N ASP A 212 -5.12 21.84 5.00
CA ASP A 212 -3.65 21.73 4.93
C ASP A 212 -3.20 21.22 3.55
N ILE A 213 -3.88 20.19 3.02
CA ILE A 213 -3.60 19.69 1.66
C ILE A 213 -3.91 20.78 0.64
N LEU A 214 -5.05 21.46 0.74
CA LEU A 214 -5.44 22.54 -0.18
C LEU A 214 -4.38 23.66 -0.23
N ASP A 215 -3.88 24.10 0.92
CA ASP A 215 -2.85 25.12 1.03
C ASP A 215 -1.52 24.66 0.45
N ASP A 216 -1.08 23.43 0.75
CA ASP A 216 0.12 22.84 0.15
C ASP A 216 0.04 22.79 -1.38
N MET A 217 -1.15 22.51 -1.92
CA MET A 217 -1.37 22.45 -3.37
C MET A 217 -1.31 23.84 -4.00
N GLU A 218 -1.88 24.86 -3.36
CA GLU A 218 -1.82 26.25 -3.82
C GLU A 218 -0.38 26.78 -3.78
N LEU A 219 0.35 26.49 -2.70
CA LEU A 219 1.77 26.82 -2.56
C LEU A 219 2.63 26.16 -3.65
N ALA A 220 2.27 24.94 -4.06
CA ALA A 220 2.92 24.24 -5.17
C ALA A 220 2.50 24.75 -6.56
N GLY A 221 1.55 25.70 -6.65
CA GLY A 221 1.01 26.23 -7.90
C GLY A 221 0.18 25.20 -8.68
N ALA A 222 -0.36 24.18 -8.00
CA ALA A 222 -1.16 23.16 -8.65
C ALA A 222 -2.56 23.69 -8.98
N PRO A 223 -3.12 23.38 -10.16
CA PRO A 223 -4.46 23.82 -10.51
C PRO A 223 -5.50 23.08 -9.66
N ILE A 224 -6.11 23.79 -8.71
CA ILE A 224 -7.23 23.29 -7.90
C ILE A 224 -8.55 23.80 -8.48
N GLY A 225 -9.52 22.92 -8.62
CA GLY A 225 -10.85 23.28 -9.11
C GLY A 225 -11.63 24.14 -8.11
N SER A 226 -12.43 25.07 -8.62
CA SER A 226 -13.34 25.89 -7.80
C SER A 226 -14.33 25.05 -7.00
N SER A 227 -14.67 23.85 -7.48
CA SER A 227 -15.51 22.88 -6.78
C SER A 227 -14.91 22.41 -5.47
N THR A 228 -13.58 22.20 -5.40
CA THR A 228 -12.90 21.71 -4.19
C THR A 228 -12.95 22.74 -3.07
N TYR A 229 -12.71 24.01 -3.39
CA TYR A 229 -12.89 25.12 -2.47
C TYR A 229 -14.35 25.22 -1.97
N MET A 230 -15.32 25.08 -2.88
CA MET A 230 -16.74 25.14 -2.54
C MET A 230 -17.18 23.98 -1.62
N SER A 231 -16.68 22.76 -1.86
CA SER A 231 -16.90 21.60 -1.00
C SER A 231 -16.42 21.87 0.43
N LEU A 232 -15.19 22.36 0.58
CA LEU A 232 -14.59 22.65 1.88
C LEU A 232 -15.31 23.80 2.60
N LEU A 233 -15.66 24.87 1.86
CA LEU A 233 -16.41 26.01 2.40
C LEU A 233 -17.79 25.59 2.90
N THR A 234 -18.48 24.74 2.13
CA THR A 234 -19.76 24.16 2.53
C THR A 234 -19.63 23.33 3.81
N ALA A 235 -18.56 22.55 3.93
CA ALA A 235 -18.29 21.76 5.12
C ALA A 235 -18.04 22.64 6.36
N TYR A 236 -17.29 23.73 6.23
CA TYR A 236 -17.07 24.66 7.35
C TYR A 236 -18.35 25.33 7.83
N TYR A 237 -19.21 25.78 6.91
CA TYR A 237 -20.49 26.38 7.30
C TYR A 237 -21.43 25.37 7.96
N LYS A 238 -21.50 24.14 7.44
CA LYS A 238 -22.27 23.05 8.09
C LYS A 238 -21.69 22.69 9.47
N GLY A 239 -20.37 22.75 9.61
CA GLY A 239 -19.65 22.55 10.87
C GLY A 239 -19.71 23.72 11.86
N LYS A 240 -20.38 24.83 11.52
CA LYS A 240 -20.41 26.09 12.30
C LYS A 240 -19.02 26.70 12.57
N MET A 241 -18.06 26.42 11.68
CA MET A 241 -16.68 26.91 11.71
C MET A 241 -16.55 28.23 10.94
N ALA A 242 -17.16 29.28 11.47
CA ALA A 242 -17.32 30.56 10.77
C ALA A 242 -15.99 31.30 10.51
N ARG A 243 -14.99 31.11 11.38
CA ARG A 243 -13.67 31.76 11.24
C ARG A 243 -12.91 31.18 10.06
N GLU A 244 -12.88 29.87 9.97
CA GLU A 244 -12.24 29.06 8.95
C GLU A 244 -12.92 29.28 7.59
N ALA A 245 -14.26 29.28 7.56
CA ALA A 245 -15.02 29.59 6.36
C ALA A 245 -14.72 30.99 5.81
N LYS A 246 -14.61 32.00 6.69
CA LYS A 246 -14.29 33.38 6.28
C LYS A 246 -12.86 33.48 5.75
N ALA A 247 -11.91 32.76 6.34
CA ALA A 247 -10.53 32.68 5.85
C ALA A 247 -10.47 32.05 4.45
N LEU A 248 -11.14 30.91 4.27
CA LEU A 248 -11.20 30.21 2.98
C LEU A 248 -11.91 31.05 1.90
N LEU A 249 -12.98 31.75 2.23
CA LEU A 249 -13.66 32.66 1.29
C LEU A 249 -12.74 33.79 0.82
N LYS A 250 -11.88 34.31 1.71
CA LYS A 250 -10.87 35.32 1.35
C LYS A 250 -9.80 34.72 0.43
N GLN A 251 -9.40 33.48 0.63
CA GLN A 251 -8.46 32.75 -0.24
C GLN A 251 -9.08 32.53 -1.62
N MET A 252 -10.33 32.06 -1.71
CA MET A 252 -11.07 31.91 -2.97
C MET A 252 -11.18 33.21 -3.77
N ARG A 253 -11.40 34.34 -3.09
CA ARG A 253 -11.42 35.68 -3.71
C ARG A 253 -10.06 36.05 -4.30
N LYS A 254 -8.98 35.81 -3.57
CA LYS A 254 -7.61 36.06 -4.05
C LYS A 254 -7.24 35.19 -5.25
N ALA A 255 -7.72 33.95 -5.27
CA ALA A 255 -7.54 33.03 -6.39
C ALA A 255 -8.45 33.35 -7.59
N GLY A 256 -9.34 34.36 -7.49
CA GLY A 256 -10.19 34.82 -8.59
C GLY A 256 -11.47 34.00 -8.81
N PHE A 257 -11.85 33.12 -7.90
CA PHE A 257 -13.00 32.23 -8.08
C PHE A 257 -14.36 32.86 -7.69
N VAL A 258 -14.37 33.83 -6.77
CA VAL A 258 -15.60 34.44 -6.24
C VAL A 258 -15.42 35.95 -6.15
N VAL A 259 -15.61 36.68 -7.24
CA VAL A 259 -15.35 38.13 -7.28
C VAL A 259 -16.59 38.96 -6.91
N ASP A 260 -17.80 38.46 -7.15
CA ASP A 260 -19.04 39.29 -7.12
C ASP A 260 -20.11 38.86 -6.10
N LEU A 261 -19.86 37.88 -5.24
CA LEU A 261 -20.85 37.38 -4.27
C LEU A 261 -20.64 37.93 -2.85
N SER A 262 -21.73 38.39 -2.22
CA SER A 262 -21.73 38.78 -0.80
C SER A 262 -21.52 37.57 0.10
N ASP A 263 -20.91 37.77 1.28
CA ASP A 263 -20.68 36.68 2.25
C ASP A 263 -21.99 35.95 2.59
N GLU A 264 -23.10 36.69 2.72
CA GLU A 264 -24.44 36.15 2.99
C GLU A 264 -25.00 35.32 1.83
N MET A 265 -24.77 35.75 0.58
CA MET A 265 -25.19 34.99 -0.60
C MET A 265 -24.40 33.68 -0.69
N VAL A 266 -23.08 33.72 -0.47
CA VAL A 266 -22.22 32.52 -0.50
C VAL A 266 -22.59 31.53 0.60
N MET A 267 -22.81 32.02 1.83
CA MET A 267 -23.33 31.25 2.96
C MET A 267 -24.63 30.53 2.59
N THR A 268 -25.58 31.27 2.01
CA THR A 268 -26.88 30.75 1.60
C THR A 268 -26.74 29.68 0.52
N THR A 269 -25.88 29.89 -0.48
CA THR A 269 -25.59 28.88 -1.52
C THR A 269 -25.00 27.60 -0.92
N CYS A 270 -24.03 27.71 -0.02
CA CYS A 270 -23.39 26.56 0.63
C CYS A 270 -24.38 25.75 1.48
N LEU A 271 -25.27 26.43 2.21
CA LEU A 271 -26.23 25.79 3.11
C LEU A 271 -27.42 25.18 2.38
N LEU A 272 -27.89 25.79 1.29
CA LEU A 272 -29.03 25.30 0.51
C LEU A 272 -28.66 24.25 -0.53
N GLY A 273 -27.38 24.10 -0.90
CA GLY A 273 -26.94 23.12 -1.91
C GLY A 273 -27.40 23.45 -3.34
N VAL A 274 -27.91 24.66 -3.59
CA VAL A 274 -28.35 25.10 -4.91
C VAL A 274 -27.12 25.51 -5.71
N VAL A 275 -26.47 24.53 -6.35
CA VAL A 275 -25.42 24.79 -7.34
C VAL A 275 -26.11 25.26 -8.62
N ASP A 276 -26.23 26.57 -8.79
CA ASP A 276 -26.71 27.15 -10.03
C ASP A 276 -25.63 26.92 -11.11
N LYS A 277 -25.82 25.86 -11.91
CA LYS A 277 -24.87 25.34 -12.91
C LYS A 277 -24.43 26.36 -13.97
N ASN A 278 -25.08 27.51 -14.06
CA ASN A 278 -24.94 28.44 -15.18
C ASN A 278 -24.01 29.64 -14.95
N ARG A 279 -23.41 29.83 -13.75
CA ARG A 279 -22.59 31.03 -13.47
C ARG A 279 -21.15 30.80 -12.99
N MET A 280 -20.76 29.55 -12.77
CA MET A 280 -19.38 29.17 -12.51
C MET A 280 -18.90 28.36 -13.71
N HIS A 281 -17.74 28.67 -14.28
CA HIS A 281 -17.10 27.81 -15.30
C HIS A 281 -16.64 26.51 -14.63
N THR A 282 -17.58 25.62 -14.33
CA THR A 282 -17.32 24.28 -13.85
C THR A 282 -17.52 23.33 -15.02
N ARG A 283 -16.41 22.82 -15.55
CA ARG A 283 -16.42 21.47 -16.11
C ARG A 283 -16.76 20.54 -14.96
N THR A 284 -18.04 20.31 -14.71
CA THR A 284 -18.50 19.25 -13.82
C THR A 284 -18.18 17.92 -14.49
N SER A 285 -17.03 17.34 -14.16
CA SER A 285 -16.90 15.89 -14.16
C SER A 285 -17.56 15.41 -12.87
N THR A 286 -18.85 15.07 -12.96
CA THR A 286 -19.51 14.23 -11.96
C THR A 286 -18.81 12.88 -12.01
N SER A 287 -17.72 12.73 -11.25
CA SER A 287 -17.02 11.46 -11.11
C SER A 287 -17.78 10.64 -10.07
N ILE A 288 -18.45 9.59 -10.55
CA ILE A 288 -19.01 8.51 -9.74
C ILE A 288 -17.91 7.81 -8.89
N GLY A 289 -16.63 8.15 -9.08
CA GLY A 289 -15.51 7.70 -8.26
C GLY A 289 -15.40 8.31 -6.85
N ASN A 290 -15.98 9.49 -6.59
CA ASN A 290 -15.75 10.24 -5.34
C ASN A 290 -16.38 9.58 -4.11
N LEU A 291 -17.46 8.82 -4.29
CA LEU A 291 -18.10 8.07 -3.20
C LEU A 291 -17.25 6.86 -2.79
N GLY A 292 -16.51 6.26 -3.73
CA GLY A 292 -15.75 5.04 -3.51
C GLY A 292 -14.52 5.20 -2.61
N LEU A 293 -13.84 6.37 -2.64
CA LEU A 293 -12.65 6.60 -1.81
C LEU A 293 -13.02 6.82 -0.34
N ALA A 294 -14.01 7.68 -0.07
CA ALA A 294 -14.49 7.96 1.28
C ALA A 294 -15.08 6.72 1.96
N GLU A 295 -15.92 5.95 1.26
CA GLU A 295 -16.43 4.67 1.77
C GLU A 295 -15.29 3.68 2.07
N SER A 296 -14.27 3.62 1.21
CA SER A 296 -13.12 2.76 1.43
C SER A 296 -12.29 3.22 2.64
N LEU A 297 -12.18 4.53 2.89
CA LEU A 297 -11.52 5.08 4.09
C LEU A 297 -12.25 4.65 5.36
N VAL A 298 -13.58 4.83 5.42
CA VAL A 298 -14.39 4.39 6.57
C VAL A 298 -14.22 2.89 6.82
N ARG A 299 -14.22 2.08 5.77
CA ARG A 299 -14.06 0.62 5.87
C ARG A 299 -12.67 0.24 6.38
N GLU A 300 -11.61 0.89 5.91
CA GLU A 300 -10.25 0.56 6.31
C GLU A 300 -9.95 1.02 7.73
N MET A 301 -10.45 2.19 8.15
CA MET A 301 -10.38 2.66 9.53
C MET A 301 -11.04 1.66 10.51
N LYS A 302 -12.23 1.14 10.17
CA LYS A 302 -12.90 0.07 10.93
C LYS A 302 -12.11 -1.24 11.00
N LYS A 303 -11.30 -1.54 9.97
CA LYS A 303 -10.43 -2.73 9.97
C LYS A 303 -9.20 -2.51 10.84
N GLN A 304 -8.58 -1.34 10.80
CA GLN A 304 -7.43 -1.05 11.66
C GLN A 304 -7.83 -1.09 13.13
N GLU A 305 -9.02 -0.57 13.49
CA GLU A 305 -9.59 -0.70 14.84
C GLU A 305 -9.75 -2.18 15.28
N LYS A 306 -10.09 -3.07 14.35
CA LYS A 306 -10.17 -4.53 14.59
C LYS A 306 -8.82 -5.25 14.49
N ALA A 307 -7.85 -4.69 13.78
CA ALA A 307 -6.51 -5.24 13.58
C ALA A 307 -5.59 -5.01 14.80
N ILE A 308 -6.01 -4.17 15.76
CA ILE A 308 -5.40 -4.06 17.10
C ILE A 308 -5.74 -5.31 17.97
N LEU A 309 -5.91 -6.48 17.36
CA LEU A 309 -5.67 -7.75 18.03
C LEU A 309 -4.40 -8.40 17.46
N PRO A 310 -3.20 -8.08 17.99
CA PRO A 310 -1.92 -8.79 17.77
C PRO A 310 -1.92 -10.28 18.18
N VAL A 311 -3.10 -10.88 18.32
CA VAL A 311 -3.38 -11.99 19.23
C VAL A 311 -3.85 -13.24 18.48
N VAL A 312 -4.42 -13.07 17.28
CA VAL A 312 -4.79 -14.20 16.40
C VAL A 312 -3.56 -14.80 15.71
N VAL A 313 -2.49 -14.02 15.57
CA VAL A 313 -1.24 -14.48 14.93
C VAL A 313 -0.49 -15.46 15.85
N THR A 314 -0.37 -15.16 17.15
CA THR A 314 0.38 -16.03 18.09
C THR A 314 -0.30 -17.40 18.30
N LEU A 315 -1.64 -17.43 18.29
CA LEU A 315 -2.44 -18.66 18.32
C LEU A 315 -2.07 -19.61 17.18
N ARG A 316 -2.13 -19.11 15.94
CA ARG A 316 -1.82 -19.91 14.74
C ARG A 316 -0.35 -20.33 14.65
N VAL A 317 0.57 -19.50 15.16
CA VAL A 317 2.01 -19.81 15.14
C VAL A 317 2.32 -21.04 15.99
N MET A 318 1.73 -21.19 17.18
CA MET A 318 1.94 -22.36 18.02
C MET A 318 1.32 -23.64 17.44
N GLU A 319 0.14 -23.55 16.81
CA GLU A 319 -0.48 -24.67 16.10
C GLU A 319 0.39 -25.17 14.93
N VAL A 320 0.93 -24.25 14.12
CA VAL A 320 1.82 -24.58 13.01
C VAL A 320 3.13 -25.20 13.52
N ILE A 321 3.73 -24.66 14.58
CA ILE A 321 4.94 -25.23 15.19
C ILE A 321 4.65 -26.63 15.77
N GLY A 322 3.46 -26.87 16.32
CA GLY A 322 3.01 -28.18 16.76
C GLY A 322 3.01 -29.20 15.63
N HIS A 323 2.30 -28.89 14.53
CA HIS A 323 2.28 -29.75 13.35
C HIS A 323 3.66 -29.96 12.72
N MET A 324 4.51 -28.92 12.67
CA MET A 324 5.87 -29.08 12.14
C MET A 324 6.70 -30.05 12.97
N LYS A 325 6.55 -30.05 14.31
CA LYS A 325 7.23 -31.03 15.18
C LYS A 325 6.70 -32.45 14.98
N GLU A 326 5.38 -32.60 14.86
CA GLU A 326 4.74 -33.90 14.60
C GLU A 326 5.21 -34.53 13.28
N GLN A 327 5.46 -33.69 12.27
CA GLN A 327 5.94 -34.11 10.95
C GLN A 327 7.47 -34.13 10.82
N ASN A 328 8.23 -34.01 11.93
CA ASN A 328 9.70 -33.97 11.95
C ASN A 328 10.32 -32.91 11.00
N MET A 329 9.64 -31.78 10.83
CA MET A 329 10.11 -30.67 10.00
C MET A 329 11.02 -29.73 10.78
N TYR A 330 12.02 -29.15 10.09
CA TYR A 330 12.92 -28.16 10.68
C TYR A 330 12.17 -26.85 10.99
N CYS A 331 12.22 -26.42 12.25
CA CYS A 331 11.67 -25.14 12.70
C CYS A 331 12.81 -24.14 13.00
N ASP A 332 12.86 -23.04 12.24
CA ASP A 332 13.84 -21.97 12.45
C ASP A 332 13.50 -21.13 13.69
N LYS A 333 13.84 -21.67 14.86
CA LYS A 333 13.57 -21.06 16.17
C LYS A 333 14.18 -19.65 16.30
N TRP A 334 15.27 -19.35 15.60
CA TRP A 334 15.93 -18.05 15.64
C TRP A 334 15.15 -16.99 14.85
N MET A 335 14.66 -17.34 13.65
CA MET A 335 13.79 -16.47 12.85
C MET A 335 12.54 -16.04 13.63
N TYR A 336 11.80 -17.00 14.19
CA TYR A 336 10.59 -16.71 14.97
C TYR A 336 10.90 -15.86 16.22
N LYS A 337 12.02 -16.13 16.89
CA LYS A 337 12.48 -15.33 18.03
C LYS A 337 12.76 -13.88 17.63
N SER A 338 13.47 -13.66 16.52
CA SER A 338 13.82 -12.34 16.00
C SER A 338 12.57 -11.52 15.66
N GLU A 339 11.64 -12.10 14.91
CA GLU A 339 10.39 -11.42 14.52
C GLU A 339 9.51 -11.09 15.73
N PHE A 340 9.41 -12.01 16.70
CA PHE A 340 8.66 -11.74 17.93
C PHE A 340 9.27 -10.60 18.75
N LEU A 341 10.60 -10.56 18.89
CA LEU A 341 11.28 -9.47 19.59
C LEU A 341 11.16 -8.13 18.86
N LYS A 342 11.02 -8.14 17.54
CA LYS A 342 10.85 -6.93 16.73
C LYS A 342 9.48 -6.29 16.88
N PHE A 343 8.41 -7.09 16.92
CA PHE A 343 7.03 -6.58 16.90
C PHE A 343 6.27 -6.73 18.22
N HIS A 344 6.69 -7.66 19.09
CA HIS A 344 5.88 -8.14 20.22
C HIS A 344 6.67 -8.27 21.53
N LYS A 345 7.83 -7.61 21.66
CA LYS A 345 8.72 -7.68 22.84
C LYS A 345 7.99 -7.47 24.17
N ASP A 346 7.06 -6.51 24.23
CA ASP A 346 6.32 -6.15 25.44
C ASP A 346 4.92 -6.78 25.51
N LEU A 347 4.55 -7.63 24.54
CA LEU A 347 3.26 -8.30 24.51
C LEU A 347 3.10 -9.19 25.75
N TYR A 348 2.08 -8.87 26.56
CA TYR A 348 1.71 -9.54 27.81
C TYR A 348 2.80 -9.64 28.89
N ARG A 349 3.89 -8.88 28.76
CA ARG A 349 5.03 -8.92 29.69
C ARG A 349 4.65 -8.67 31.16
N ASN A 350 3.59 -7.88 31.39
CA ASN A 350 3.11 -7.51 32.73
C ASN A 350 1.72 -8.07 33.06
N LEU A 351 1.12 -8.88 32.18
CA LEU A 351 -0.21 -9.44 32.40
C LEU A 351 -0.09 -10.80 33.11
N LYS A 352 -0.53 -10.87 34.37
CA LYS A 352 -0.60 -12.13 35.12
C LYS A 352 -1.90 -12.86 34.82
N ALA A 353 -1.88 -14.20 34.84
CA ALA A 353 -3.09 -15.04 34.66
C ALA A 353 -4.23 -14.66 35.62
N SER A 354 -3.92 -14.19 36.83
CA SER A 354 -4.88 -13.68 37.82
C SER A 354 -5.66 -12.43 37.37
N ASN A 355 -5.16 -11.71 36.36
CA ASN A 355 -5.68 -10.41 35.92
C ASN A 355 -6.46 -10.51 34.58
N THR A 356 -6.63 -11.71 34.03
CA THR A 356 -7.35 -11.91 32.76
C THR A 356 -8.86 -11.84 32.99
N ARG A 357 -9.57 -10.96 32.26
CA ARG A 357 -11.01 -10.72 32.47
C ARG A 357 -11.92 -11.68 31.69
N THR A 358 -11.35 -12.42 30.75
CA THR A 358 -12.10 -13.31 29.85
C THR A 358 -11.31 -14.59 29.56
N GLU A 359 -12.02 -15.70 29.33
CA GLU A 359 -11.42 -16.98 28.96
C GLU A 359 -10.57 -16.88 27.69
N ALA A 360 -11.01 -16.06 26.74
CA ALA A 360 -10.23 -15.77 25.54
C ALA A 360 -8.88 -15.12 25.89
N GLN A 361 -8.85 -14.10 26.76
CA GLN A 361 -7.59 -13.47 27.22
C GLN A 361 -6.67 -14.43 27.97
N SER A 362 -7.22 -15.34 28.79
CA SER A 362 -6.45 -16.37 29.48
C SER A 362 -5.75 -17.31 28.50
N LYS A 363 -6.49 -17.87 27.53
CA LYS A 363 -5.92 -18.70 26.45
C LYS A 363 -4.83 -17.95 25.69
N ARG A 364 -5.06 -16.68 25.35
CA ARG A 364 -4.10 -15.85 24.60
C ARG A 364 -2.78 -15.62 25.34
N LEU A 365 -2.84 -15.44 26.66
CA LEU A 365 -1.67 -15.33 27.51
C LEU A 365 -0.88 -16.65 27.48
N GLU A 366 -1.56 -17.78 27.64
CA GLU A 366 -0.97 -19.12 27.61
C GLU A 366 -0.17 -19.39 26.32
N TYR A 367 -0.72 -19.03 25.15
CA TYR A 367 -0.01 -19.20 23.87
C TYR A 367 1.23 -18.31 23.73
N VAL A 368 1.16 -17.08 24.24
CA VAL A 368 2.29 -16.14 24.20
C VAL A 368 3.41 -16.61 25.14
N GLU A 369 3.06 -17.11 26.33
CA GLU A 369 4.00 -17.74 27.25
C GLU A 369 4.62 -19.02 26.67
N ALA A 370 3.80 -19.88 26.05
CA ALA A 370 4.27 -21.08 25.36
C ALA A 370 5.26 -20.73 24.22
N PHE A 371 4.97 -19.69 23.43
CA PHE A 371 5.86 -19.21 22.40
C PHE A 371 7.18 -18.67 22.98
N ARG A 372 7.12 -17.80 24.00
CA ARG A 372 8.31 -17.25 24.67
C ARG A 372 9.21 -18.36 25.20
N LYS A 373 8.63 -19.37 25.86
CA LYS A 373 9.34 -20.55 26.34
C LYS A 373 9.95 -21.35 25.19
N TRP A 374 9.18 -21.60 24.13
CA TRP A 374 9.68 -22.32 22.97
C TRP A 374 10.82 -21.59 22.26
N ALA A 375 10.74 -20.27 22.12
CA ALA A 375 11.74 -19.41 21.49
C ALA A 375 12.94 -19.08 22.40
N GLY A 376 12.83 -19.31 23.71
CA GLY A 376 13.86 -18.93 24.70
C GLY A 376 13.96 -17.41 24.85
N ILE A 377 12.82 -16.76 25.07
CA ILE A 377 12.67 -15.33 25.32
C ILE A 377 12.23 -15.16 26.78
N ASP A 378 12.99 -14.37 27.53
CA ASP A 378 12.72 -14.08 28.95
C ASP A 378 11.65 -12.99 29.15
#